data_AF-A0A838AB38-F1
#
_entry.id   AF-A0A838AB38-F1
#
_cell.length_a   1.000
_cell.length_b   1.000
_cell.length_c   1.000
_cell.angle_alpha   90.00
_cell.angle_beta   90.00
_cell.angle_gamma   90.00
#
_symmetry.space_group_name_H-M   'P 1'
#
loop_
_entity.id
_entity.type
_entity.pdbx_description
1 polymer ?
#
loop_
_entity_poly.entity_id
_entity_poly.type
_entity_poly.pdbx_seq_one_letter_code
_entity_poly.pdbx_strand_id
1 'polypeptide(L)' 'MNDESRRYTFTARRPAEVGGGNCSIVVRRVGQRVELLLYGLWEAAAVLTLTQAVDVSEALSRASE' A
#
# COMPACT_ATOMS: atom_id res chain seq x y z
N MET A 1 -5.66 15.34 -15.12
CA MET A 1 -6.29 15.54 -13.81
C MET A 1 -6.49 14.16 -13.23
N ASN A 2 -5.80 13.80 -12.13
CA ASN A 2 -5.98 12.48 -11.53
C ASN A 2 -7.31 12.51 -10.77
N ASP A 3 -8.27 11.71 -11.24
CA ASP A 3 -9.58 11.54 -10.59
C ASP A 3 -9.43 10.59 -9.39
N GLU A 4 -8.57 10.97 -8.45
CA GLU A 4 -8.28 10.22 -7.23
C GLU A 4 -9.35 10.54 -6.20
N SER A 5 -10.21 9.56 -5.89
CA SER A 5 -11.36 9.75 -4.99
C SER A 5 -11.13 9.20 -3.58
N ARG A 6 -10.18 8.27 -3.41
CA ARG A 6 -9.84 7.65 -2.12
C ARG A 6 -8.34 7.35 -2.07
N ARG A 7 -7.71 7.61 -0.91
CA ARG A 7 -6.30 7.29 -0.66
C ARG A 7 -6.05 6.93 0.80
N TYR A 8 -5.36 5.81 1.01
CA TYR A 8 -4.92 5.27 2.29
C TYR A 8 -3.41 5.04 2.22
N THR A 9 -2.67 5.39 3.27
CA THR A 9 -1.20 5.23 3.32
C THR A 9 -0.81 4.53 4.60
N PHE A 10 0.04 3.50 4.48
CA PHE A 10 0.53 2.68 5.57
C PHE A 10 2.06 2.69 5.56
N THR A 11 2.67 2.82 6.73
CA THR A 11 4.12 2.63 6.89
C THR A 11 4.40 1.20 7.27
N ALA A 12 5.11 0.48 6.42
CA ALA A 12 5.52 -0.90 6.63
C ALA A 12 7.05 -0.99 6.69
N ARG A 13 7.57 -2.18 7.04
CA ARG A 13 8.99 -2.47 6.94
C ARG A 13 9.28 -3.24 5.66
N ARG A 14 10.44 -3.02 5.06
CA ARG A 14 10.97 -3.91 4.02
C ARG A 14 11.69 -5.10 4.67
N PRO A 15 11.62 -6.30 4.06
CA PRO A 15 12.52 -7.40 4.40
C PRO A 15 13.99 -6.95 4.31
N ALA A 16 14.86 -7.54 5.14
CA ALA A 16 16.28 -7.19 5.17
C ALA A 16 16.97 -7.57 3.85
N GLU A 17 16.48 -8.62 3.20
CA GLU A 17 16.95 -9.21 1.94
C GLU A 17 16.82 -8.23 0.75
N VAL A 18 15.87 -7.28 0.84
CA VAL A 18 15.62 -6.26 -0.20
C VAL A 18 16.04 -4.86 0.26
N GLY A 19 17.03 -4.78 1.16
CA GLY A 19 17.63 -3.53 1.62
C GLY A 19 17.02 -2.94 2.90
N GLY A 20 15.99 -3.56 3.49
CA GLY A 20 15.45 -3.19 4.80
C GLY A 20 14.92 -1.76 4.92
N GLY A 21 14.65 -1.31 6.15
CA GLY A 21 14.12 0.03 6.42
C GLY A 21 12.60 0.17 6.23
N ASN A 22 12.12 1.40 6.21
CA ASN A 22 10.70 1.70 6.07
C ASN A 22 10.30 1.81 4.60
N CYS A 23 9.10 1.34 4.29
CA CYS A 23 8.42 1.56 3.01
C CYS A 23 7.01 2.08 3.25
N SER A 24 6.42 2.68 2.22
CA SER A 24 5.02 3.09 2.26
C SER A 24 4.19 2.22 1.34
N ILE A 25 3.07 1.73 1.83
CA ILE A 25 2.02 1.09 1.03
C ILE A 25 0.92 2.12 0.84
N VAL A 26 0.51 2.33 -0.39
CA VAL A 26 -0.58 3.26 -0.73
C VAL A 26 -1.68 2.48 -1.43
N VAL A 27 -2.89 2.53 -0.89
CA VAL A 27 -4.10 2.05 -1.55
C VAL A 27 -4.87 3.27 -2.02
N ARG A 28 -5.19 3.34 -3.32
CA ARG A 28 -5.99 4.46 -3.85
C ARG A 28 -6.97 4.02 -4.93
N ARG A 29 -8.05 4.76 -5.08
CA ARG A 29 -8.97 4.64 -6.22
C ARG A 29 -8.70 5.77 -7.19
N VAL A 30 -8.40 5.43 -8.45
CA VAL A 30 -8.19 6.37 -9.55
C VAL A 30 -9.16 6.01 -10.67
N GLY A 31 -10.22 6.81 -10.81
CA GLY A 31 -11.35 6.49 -11.70
C GLY A 31 -11.97 5.12 -11.37
N GLN A 32 -11.93 4.20 -12.33
CA GLN A 32 -12.46 2.84 -12.23
C GLN A 32 -11.42 1.80 -11.79
N ARG A 33 -10.25 2.22 -11.30
CA ARG A 33 -9.16 1.32 -10.87
C ARG A 33 -8.87 1.50 -9.39
N VAL A 34 -8.55 0.39 -8.73
CA VAL A 34 -7.92 0.36 -7.42
C VAL A 34 -6.44 0.07 -7.62
N GLU A 35 -5.57 0.92 -7.08
CA GLU A 35 -4.13 0.75 -7.13
C GLU A 35 -3.59 0.42 -5.74
N LEU A 36 -2.70 -0.57 -5.66
CA LEU A 36 -1.87 -0.89 -4.51
C LEU A 36 -0.41 -0.61 -4.89
N LEU A 37 0.18 0.42 -4.29
CA LEU A 37 1.53 0.88 -4.61
C LEU A 37 2.46 0.64 -3.41
N LEU A 38 3.64 0.09 -3.67
CA LEU A 38 4.70 -0.11 -2.68
C LEU A 38 5.87 0.83 -3.00
N TYR A 39 6.19 1.75 -2.09
CA TYR A 39 7.26 2.75 -2.25
C TYR A 39 8.48 2.39 -1.38
N GLY A 40 9.65 2.30 -2.00
CA GLY A 40 10.94 2.01 -1.37
C GLY A 40 11.84 1.26 -2.37
N LEU A 41 12.75 1.98 -3.02
CA LEU A 41 13.39 1.55 -4.27
C LEU A 41 14.19 0.23 -4.19
N TRP A 42 14.08 -0.51 -5.31
CA TRP A 42 14.56 -1.86 -5.66
C TRP A 42 13.94 -3.01 -4.86
N GLU A 43 13.25 -3.89 -5.60
CA GLU A 43 12.50 -5.06 -5.13
C GLU A 43 11.36 -4.70 -4.17
N ALA A 44 10.15 -4.57 -4.72
CA ALA A 44 8.95 -4.13 -4.01
C ALA A 44 8.43 -5.22 -3.07
N ALA A 45 8.99 -5.31 -1.86
CA ALA A 45 8.46 -6.16 -0.80
C ALA A 45 8.24 -5.35 0.48
N ALA A 46 7.12 -5.63 1.15
CA ALA A 46 6.79 -5.10 2.47
C ALA A 46 6.38 -6.25 3.38
N VAL A 47 6.92 -6.25 4.60
CA VAL A 47 6.49 -7.10 5.69
C VAL A 47 5.44 -6.33 6.49
N LEU A 48 4.27 -6.94 6.65
CA LEU A 48 3.17 -6.40 7.41
C LEU A 48 3.06 -7.12 8.76
N THR A 49 2.70 -6.39 9.80
CA THR A 49 2.10 -7.02 10.98
C THR A 49 0.70 -7.55 10.63
N LEU A 50 0.15 -8.44 11.46
CA LEU A 50 -1.22 -8.94 11.27
C LEU A 50 -2.25 -7.80 11.20
N THR A 51 -2.14 -6.81 12.09
CA THR A 51 -3.02 -5.63 12.08
C THR A 51 -2.91 -4.86 10.78
N GLN A 52 -1.68 -4.61 10.30
CA GLN A 52 -1.48 -3.90 9.04
C GLN A 52 -2.03 -4.66 7.82
N ALA A 53 -1.96 -6.00 7.84
CA ALA A 53 -2.56 -6.81 6.79
C ALA A 53 -4.09 -6.66 6.76
N VAL A 54 -4.74 -6.62 7.92
CA VAL A 54 -6.18 -6.34 8.02
C VAL A 54 -6.49 -4.93 7.52
N ASP A 55 -5.73 -3.92 7.96
CA ASP A 55 -5.96 -2.53 7.57
C ASP A 55 -5.82 -2.32 6.05
N VAL A 56 -4.82 -2.95 5.42
CA VAL A 56 -4.64 -2.92 3.96
C VAL A 56 -5.81 -3.61 3.25
N SER A 57 -6.27 -4.76 3.77
CA SER A 57 -7.42 -5.47 3.22
C SER A 57 -8.69 -4.62 3.27
N GLU A 58 -8.96 -3.97 4.41
CA GLU A 58 -10.11 -3.07 4.54
C GLU A 58 -10.02 -1.87 3.61
N ALA A 59 -8.82 -1.28 3.47
CA ALA A 59 -8.61 -0.17 2.55
C ALA A 59 -8.84 -0.58 1.09
N LEU A 60 -8.46 -1.80 0.69
CA LEU A 60 -8.74 -2.34 -0.64
C LEU A 60 -10.24 -2.52 -0.87
N SER A 61 -10.95 -3.10 0.11
CA SER A 61 -12.41 -3.24 0.04
C SER A 61 -13.08 -1.87 -0.10
N ARG A 62 -12.73 -0.91 0.76
CA ARG A 62 -13.26 0.46 0.67
C ARG A 62 -12.87 1.14 -0.65
N ALA A 63 -11.68 0.94 -1.18
CA ALA A 63 -11.32 1.55 -2.46
C ALA A 63 -12.12 0.98 -3.65
N SER A 64 -12.67 -0.23 -3.52
CA SER A 64 -13.47 -0.88 -4.56
C SER A 64 -14.94 -0.46 -4.62
N GLU A 65 -15.47 0.05 -3.50
CA GLU A 65 -16.83 0.62 -3.37
C GLU A 65 -16.90 2.03 -3.98
#